data_AF-A0A1I6PQR4-F1
#
_entry.id   AF-A0A1I6PQR4-F1
#
_cell.length_a   1.000
_cell.length_b   1.000
_cell.length_c   1.000
_cell.angle_alpha   90.00
_cell.angle_beta   90.00
_cell.angle_gamma   90.00
#
_symmetry.space_group_name_H-M   'P 1'
#
loop_
_entity.id
_entity.type
_entity.pdbx_description
1 polymer ?
#
loop_
_entity_poly.entity_id
_entity_poly.type
_entity_poly.pdbx_seq_one_letter_code
_entity_poly.pdbx_strand_id
1 'polypeptide(L)'
;MLTLSDEDDLLEDIMEGVEIALARTGFDGEHVDPITVNKLAYLAIQEFEPPITYGWYKYGPAPVNVARRTVDLTPRPLAEVPAADEPRVRDPTGKILSPREYSHFFSSDLEEFQHILETPTKEYLVEFYFDHAPDEYRDLYIASAELQQVLDEIKTPAWHADATGCRTRLERRFPRLVTEVHSHDILSESVSAVDAYERVVTRIVATASEQGELSESQQRFINRAVDHFYSTVWKYVALLVSRDTVDRSPGTNQRALRNNIESDLRTIRDEWEVELERLEELATGFDLYSELGATAQSVDHYDGDDESGTASVDEMLELIE
;
A
#
# COMPACT_ATOMS: atom_id res chain seq x y z
N MET A 1 21.49 -3.29 22.96
CA MET A 1 20.25 -3.73 22.30
C MET A 1 19.24 -2.64 22.58
N LEU A 2 18.69 -2.06 21.52
CA LEU A 2 17.73 -0.96 21.66
C LEU A 2 16.35 -1.53 21.99
N THR A 3 15.65 -0.84 22.87
CA THR A 3 14.26 -1.13 23.20
C THR A 3 13.34 -0.57 22.12
N LEU A 4 12.07 -0.98 22.10
CA LEU A 4 11.05 -0.36 21.24
C LEU A 4 10.90 1.15 21.51
N SER A 5 11.17 1.60 22.74
CA SER A 5 11.16 3.03 23.09
C SER A 5 12.34 3.77 22.47
N ASP A 6 13.51 3.12 22.37
CA ASP A 6 14.66 3.75 21.72
C ASP A 6 14.44 3.84 20.20
N GLU A 7 13.86 2.81 19.58
CA GLU A 7 13.49 2.87 18.14
C GLU A 7 12.43 3.94 17.86
N ASP A 8 11.54 4.20 18.83
CA ASP A 8 10.58 5.31 18.81
C ASP A 8 11.25 6.68 18.83
N ASP A 9 12.24 6.85 19.71
CA ASP A 9 13.01 8.10 19.80
C ASP A 9 13.79 8.36 18.51
N LEU A 10 14.35 7.31 17.88
CA LEU A 10 15.01 7.42 16.58
C LEU A 10 14.05 7.82 15.45
N LEU A 11 12.84 7.26 15.44
CA LEU A 11 11.81 7.66 14.49
C LEU A 11 11.38 9.11 14.71
N GLU A 12 11.32 9.56 15.97
CA GLU A 12 11.00 10.94 16.30
C GLU A 12 12.05 11.92 15.77
N ASP A 13 13.34 11.57 15.87
CA ASP A 13 14.42 12.37 15.28
C ASP A 13 14.26 12.51 13.76
N ILE A 14 13.87 11.42 13.06
CA ILE A 14 13.59 11.45 11.62
C ILE A 14 12.37 12.33 11.30
N MET A 15 11.27 12.15 12.04
CA MET A 15 10.02 12.90 11.84
C MET A 15 10.22 14.39 12.04
N GLU A 16 10.92 14.81 13.10
CA GLU A 16 11.25 16.22 13.30
C GLU A 16 12.18 16.74 12.20
N GLY A 17 13.10 15.90 11.69
CA GLY A 17 13.88 16.22 10.50
C GLY A 17 13.01 16.53 9.28
N VAL A 18 11.95 15.76 9.04
CA VAL A 18 10.95 16.03 8.00
C VAL A 18 10.22 17.34 8.28
N GLU A 19 9.71 17.59 9.48
CA GLU A 19 9.00 18.84 9.83
C GLU A 19 9.86 20.10 9.57
N ILE A 20 11.14 20.02 9.92
CA ILE A 20 12.11 21.09 9.65
C ILE A 20 12.34 21.24 8.14
N ALA A 21 12.46 20.14 7.40
CA ALA A 21 12.65 20.16 5.96
C ALA A 21 11.43 20.79 5.25
N LEU A 22 10.20 20.43 5.64
CA LEU A 22 8.96 21.04 5.14
C LEU A 22 8.95 22.56 5.35
N ALA A 23 9.35 23.03 6.54
CA ALA A 23 9.44 24.46 6.83
C ALA A 23 10.50 25.18 5.99
N ARG A 24 11.62 24.50 5.67
CA ARG A 24 12.70 25.05 4.85
C ARG A 24 12.35 25.11 3.36
N THR A 25 11.67 24.10 2.84
CA THR A 25 11.26 24.03 1.43
C THR A 25 10.00 24.84 1.14
N GLY A 26 9.31 25.31 2.19
CA GLY A 26 8.12 26.15 2.05
C GLY A 26 6.86 25.36 1.68
N PHE A 27 6.76 24.11 2.16
CA PHE A 27 5.57 23.28 1.98
C PHE A 27 4.30 24.02 2.43
N ASP A 28 3.30 24.08 1.56
CA ASP A 28 2.06 24.84 1.73
C ASP A 28 0.84 23.96 2.04
N GLY A 29 1.03 22.63 2.07
CA GLY A 29 0.00 21.68 2.48
C GLY A 29 -0.32 21.75 3.98
N GLU A 30 -1.56 21.38 4.33
CA GLU A 30 -2.03 21.39 5.72
C GLU A 30 -1.34 20.33 6.58
N HIS A 31 -1.07 19.17 5.99
CA HIS A 31 -0.42 18.02 6.64
C HIS A 31 0.17 17.05 5.61
N VAL A 32 1.16 16.26 6.03
CA VAL A 32 1.70 15.14 5.24
C VAL A 32 1.00 13.84 5.67
N ASP A 33 0.47 13.10 4.70
CA ASP A 33 -0.29 11.89 5.01
C ASP A 33 0.61 10.77 5.60
N PRO A 34 0.07 9.88 6.46
CA PRO A 34 0.88 8.88 7.15
C PRO A 34 1.62 7.89 6.23
N ILE A 35 1.13 7.62 5.02
CA ILE A 35 1.81 6.71 4.09
C ILE A 35 3.07 7.40 3.59
N THR A 36 2.97 8.67 3.20
CA THR A 36 4.11 9.49 2.76
C THR A 36 5.16 9.62 3.86
N VAL A 37 4.74 9.87 5.12
CA VAL A 37 5.65 9.86 6.27
C VAL A 37 6.41 8.54 6.38
N ASN A 38 5.74 7.40 6.20
CA ASN A 38 6.40 6.09 6.25
C ASN A 38 7.45 5.92 5.13
N LYS A 39 7.21 6.48 3.93
CA LYS A 39 8.18 6.45 2.83
C LYS A 39 9.42 7.27 3.17
N LEU A 40 9.23 8.51 3.62
CA LEU A 40 10.32 9.40 4.03
C LEU A 40 11.15 8.78 5.17
N ALA A 41 10.49 8.19 6.17
CA ALA A 41 11.18 7.51 7.24
C ALA A 41 11.99 6.31 6.72
N TYR A 42 11.44 5.53 5.80
CA TYR A 42 12.15 4.41 5.19
C TYR A 42 13.36 4.85 4.37
N LEU A 43 13.27 5.94 3.61
CA LEU A 43 14.41 6.48 2.83
C LEU A 43 15.57 6.89 3.75
N ALA A 44 15.28 7.56 4.87
CA ALA A 44 16.29 7.84 5.88
C ALA A 44 16.86 6.56 6.52
N ILE A 45 16.02 5.53 6.72
CA ILE A 45 16.47 4.23 7.24
C ILE A 45 17.41 3.53 6.25
N GLN A 46 17.12 3.59 4.95
CA GLN A 46 17.97 3.00 3.91
C GLN A 46 19.32 3.71 3.79
N GLU A 47 19.32 5.04 3.83
CA GLU A 47 20.54 5.83 3.65
C GLU A 47 21.49 5.72 4.85
N PHE A 48 20.96 5.82 6.07
CA PHE A 48 21.78 5.97 7.28
C PHE A 48 21.83 4.72 8.17
N GLU A 49 21.04 3.69 7.85
CA GLU A 49 20.90 2.46 8.64
C GLU A 49 20.72 2.68 10.16
N PRO A 50 19.92 3.66 10.63
CA PRO A 50 19.58 3.75 12.04
C PRO A 50 18.91 2.42 12.45
N PRO A 51 19.20 1.90 13.65
CA PRO A 51 18.76 0.57 14.10
C PRO A 51 17.26 0.52 14.43
N ILE A 52 16.42 0.75 13.44
CA ILE A 52 14.96 0.80 13.50
C ILE A 52 14.40 -0.46 12.84
N THR A 53 13.51 -1.14 13.55
CA THR A 53 12.84 -2.33 13.03
C THR A 53 11.67 -1.92 12.12
N TYR A 54 11.55 -2.55 10.96
CA TYR A 54 10.44 -2.37 10.03
C TYR A 54 10.09 -3.70 9.34
N GLY A 55 8.90 -3.77 8.75
CA GLY A 55 8.50 -4.85 7.85
C GLY A 55 7.79 -4.29 6.62
N TRP A 56 7.82 -5.02 5.50
CA TRP A 56 7.02 -4.67 4.32
C TRP A 56 5.56 -5.06 4.57
N TYR A 57 4.66 -4.08 4.58
CA TYR A 57 3.25 -4.25 4.93
C TYR A 57 2.34 -3.51 3.92
N LYS A 58 1.09 -3.18 4.26
CA LYS A 58 0.04 -2.72 3.31
C LYS A 58 0.47 -1.65 2.32
N TYR A 59 1.30 -0.72 2.75
CA TYR A 59 1.78 0.36 1.90
C TYR A 59 3.31 0.35 1.82
N GLY A 60 3.91 -0.84 1.76
CA GLY A 60 5.36 -1.04 1.75
C GLY A 60 5.97 -1.00 3.15
N PRO A 61 7.23 -0.55 3.30
CA PRO A 61 7.93 -0.60 4.57
C PRO A 61 7.23 0.28 5.60
N ALA A 62 6.98 -0.30 6.77
CA ALA A 62 6.37 0.36 7.91
C ALA A 62 7.19 0.04 9.17
N PRO A 63 7.80 1.05 9.82
CA PRO A 63 8.45 0.86 11.10
C PRO A 63 7.44 0.42 12.18
N VAL A 64 7.88 -0.43 13.11
CA VAL A 64 7.02 -1.17 14.07
C VAL A 64 6.05 -0.27 14.85
N ASN A 65 6.45 0.97 15.12
CA ASN A 65 5.69 1.88 15.96
C ASN A 65 5.00 3.04 15.24
N VAL A 66 5.30 3.28 13.95
CA VAL A 66 4.59 4.31 13.17
C VAL A 66 3.15 3.87 12.89
N ALA A 67 2.91 2.56 12.72
CA ALA A 67 1.58 2.00 12.53
C ALA A 67 0.60 2.21 13.71
N ARG A 68 1.10 2.64 14.89
CA ARG A 68 0.29 2.90 16.10
C ARG A 68 0.21 4.37 16.50
N ARG A 69 0.93 5.25 15.81
CA ARG A 69 0.92 6.70 16.06
C ARG A 69 0.05 7.36 14.99
N THR A 70 -0.85 8.26 15.40
CA THR A 70 -1.38 9.26 14.47
C THR A 70 -0.23 10.22 14.19
N VAL A 71 0.48 10.01 13.10
CA VAL A 71 1.54 10.93 12.67
C VAL A 71 0.89 11.96 11.76
N ASP A 72 0.86 13.19 12.23
CA ASP A 72 0.33 14.35 11.53
C ASP A 72 1.47 15.37 11.47
N LEU A 73 2.30 15.29 10.43
CA LEU A 73 3.46 16.17 10.30
C LEU A 73 3.05 17.49 9.67
N THR A 74 3.46 18.57 10.32
CA THR A 74 3.27 19.94 9.84
C THR A 74 4.62 20.66 9.80
N PRO A 75 4.79 21.68 8.93
CA PRO A 75 6.02 22.44 8.88
C PRO A 75 6.37 23.05 10.23
N ARG A 76 7.58 22.77 10.75
CA ARG A 76 8.05 23.31 12.03
C ARG A 76 9.43 23.95 11.88
N PRO A 77 9.60 25.24 12.21
CA PRO A 77 10.90 25.89 12.15
C PRO A 77 11.93 25.19 13.06
N LEU A 78 13.18 25.11 12.60
CA LEU A 78 14.29 24.51 13.35
C LEU A 78 14.43 25.05 14.79
N ALA A 79 14.17 26.35 15.00
CA ALA A 79 14.27 26.99 16.31
C ALA A 79 13.20 26.53 17.31
N GLU A 80 12.13 25.90 16.83
CA GLU A 80 11.01 25.43 17.64
C GLU A 80 11.15 23.96 18.03
N VAL A 81 12.07 23.22 17.41
CA VAL A 81 12.36 21.81 17.71
C VAL A 81 13.34 21.72 18.90
N PRO A 82 12.90 21.16 20.05
CA PRO A 82 13.78 20.98 21.20
C PRO A 82 14.91 20.02 20.86
N ALA A 83 16.14 20.37 21.24
CA ALA A 83 17.32 19.53 21.03
C ALA A 83 17.58 19.12 19.57
N ALA A 84 17.22 19.96 18.58
CA ALA A 84 17.42 19.67 17.16
C ALA A 84 18.88 19.35 16.74
N ASP A 85 19.85 19.70 17.59
CA ASP A 85 21.29 19.50 17.38
C ASP A 85 21.84 18.20 18.01
N GLU A 86 21.02 17.45 18.76
CA GLU A 86 21.46 16.24 19.47
C GLU A 86 20.47 15.09 19.20
N PRO A 87 20.94 13.88 18.89
CA PRO A 87 20.06 12.72 18.78
C PRO A 87 19.46 12.35 20.15
N ARG A 88 18.20 11.92 20.18
CA ARG A 88 17.52 11.49 21.41
C ARG A 88 18.16 10.26 22.02
N VAL A 89 18.55 9.31 21.17
CA VAL A 89 19.22 8.08 21.60
C VAL A 89 20.72 8.33 21.69
N ARG A 90 21.29 8.05 22.87
CA ARG A 90 22.74 8.15 23.07
C ARG A 90 23.47 7.16 22.17
N ASP A 91 24.27 7.71 21.27
CA ASP A 91 25.14 6.93 20.40
C ASP A 91 26.62 7.20 20.67
N PRO A 92 27.33 6.27 21.35
CA PRO A 92 28.77 6.37 21.53
C PRO A 92 29.56 6.30 20.22
N THR A 93 28.95 5.82 19.12
CA THR A 93 29.59 5.66 17.82
C THR A 93 29.44 6.87 16.90
N GLY A 94 28.52 7.80 17.21
CA GLY A 94 28.28 9.03 16.43
C GLY A 94 27.68 8.80 15.05
N LYS A 95 26.98 7.68 14.85
CA LYS A 95 26.28 7.29 13.63
C LYS A 95 24.79 7.69 13.62
N ILE A 96 24.18 7.84 14.79
CA ILE A 96 22.79 8.31 14.89
C ILE A 96 22.76 9.82 14.66
N LEU A 97 21.98 10.22 13.66
CA LEU A 97 21.81 11.62 13.26
C LEU A 97 20.81 12.35 14.17
N SER A 98 21.05 13.65 14.33
CA SER A 98 20.12 14.60 14.95
C SER A 98 18.97 15.01 14.01
N PRO A 99 17.86 15.59 14.53
CA PRO A 99 16.80 16.16 13.70
C PRO A 99 17.32 17.16 12.66
N ARG A 100 18.31 18.00 13.01
CA ARG A 100 18.92 18.94 12.07
C ARG A 100 19.60 18.22 10.90
N GLU A 101 20.34 17.16 11.18
CA GLU A 101 21.04 16.40 10.12
C GLU A 101 20.04 15.70 9.20
N TYR A 102 19.01 15.04 9.74
CA TYR A 102 17.93 14.49 8.91
C TYR A 102 17.22 15.57 8.07
N SER A 103 17.01 16.76 8.63
CA SER A 103 16.41 17.85 7.85
C SER A 103 17.27 18.31 6.68
N HIS A 104 18.61 18.21 6.78
CA HIS A 104 19.50 18.49 5.66
C HIS A 104 19.40 17.40 4.60
N PHE A 105 19.38 16.13 5.00
CA PHE A 105 19.14 15.03 4.08
C PHE A 105 17.85 15.25 3.26
N PHE A 106 16.72 15.48 3.92
CA PHE A 106 15.44 15.65 3.20
C PHE A 106 15.38 16.92 2.34
N SER A 107 15.91 18.05 2.82
CA SER A 107 15.78 19.33 2.09
C SER A 107 16.88 19.60 1.06
N SER A 108 18.00 18.88 1.11
CA SER A 108 19.19 19.16 0.31
C SER A 108 19.71 17.96 -0.48
N ASP A 109 19.68 16.76 0.10
CA ASP A 109 20.32 15.58 -0.50
C ASP A 109 19.30 14.64 -1.17
N LEU A 110 18.06 14.59 -0.68
CA LEU A 110 16.98 13.80 -1.26
C LEU A 110 16.29 14.57 -2.40
N GLU A 111 16.75 14.37 -3.63
CA GLU A 111 16.25 15.08 -4.83
C GLU A 111 14.74 14.91 -5.04
N GLU A 112 14.21 13.73 -4.74
CA GLU A 112 12.80 13.39 -4.88
C GLU A 112 11.90 13.96 -3.78
N PHE A 113 12.43 14.63 -2.75
CA PHE A 113 11.64 15.06 -1.60
C PHE A 113 10.41 15.90 -1.97
N GLN A 114 10.54 16.85 -2.91
CA GLN A 114 9.40 17.64 -3.39
C GLN A 114 8.39 16.79 -4.17
N HIS A 115 8.88 15.92 -5.05
CA HIS A 115 8.04 15.01 -5.85
C HIS A 115 7.20 14.08 -4.96
N ILE A 116 7.80 13.56 -3.89
CA ILE A 116 7.11 12.74 -2.87
C ILE A 116 5.94 13.49 -2.23
N LEU A 117 6.11 14.79 -1.95
CA LEU A 117 5.11 15.61 -1.27
C LEU A 117 3.99 16.09 -2.20
N GLU A 118 4.28 16.28 -3.48
CA GLU A 118 3.36 16.85 -4.47
C GLU A 118 2.56 15.79 -5.22
N THR A 119 3.10 14.57 -5.36
CA THR A 119 2.46 13.48 -6.11
C THR A 119 1.37 12.81 -5.27
N PRO A 120 0.18 12.51 -5.83
CA PRO A 120 -0.83 11.74 -5.14
C PRO A 120 -0.26 10.42 -4.59
N THR A 121 -0.46 10.15 -3.30
CA THR A 121 0.21 9.07 -2.56
C THR A 121 0.22 7.73 -3.30
N LYS A 122 -0.92 7.32 -3.89
CA LYS A 122 -1.05 6.02 -4.58
C LYS A 122 -0.38 5.97 -5.95
N GLU A 123 -0.20 7.12 -6.59
CA GLU A 123 0.58 7.24 -7.83
C GLU A 123 2.07 7.12 -7.49
N TYR A 124 2.52 7.88 -6.48
CA TYR A 124 3.89 7.80 -5.98
C TYR A 124 4.27 6.39 -5.50
N LEU A 125 3.35 5.66 -4.87
CA LEU A 125 3.63 4.29 -4.42
C LEU A 125 4.10 3.36 -5.56
N VAL A 126 3.62 3.56 -6.79
CA VAL A 126 4.05 2.72 -7.93
C VAL A 126 5.54 2.94 -8.23
N GLU A 127 5.96 4.21 -8.29
CA GLU A 127 7.37 4.59 -8.49
C GLU A 127 8.23 4.14 -7.31
N PHE A 128 7.80 4.43 -6.09
CA PHE A 128 8.49 4.01 -4.88
C PHE A 128 8.70 2.49 -4.83
N TYR A 129 7.72 1.68 -5.22
CA TYR A 129 7.88 0.23 -5.24
C TYR A 129 8.82 -0.23 -6.35
N PHE A 130 8.79 0.43 -7.50
CA PHE A 130 9.73 0.11 -8.58
C PHE A 130 11.19 0.23 -8.13
N ASP A 131 11.52 1.26 -7.34
CA ASP A 131 12.88 1.53 -6.91
C ASP A 131 13.28 0.82 -5.61
N HIS A 132 12.34 0.66 -4.68
CA HIS A 132 12.67 0.25 -3.31
C HIS A 132 12.08 -1.07 -2.85
N ALA A 133 11.11 -1.64 -3.57
CA ALA A 133 10.54 -2.92 -3.16
C ALA A 133 11.57 -4.05 -3.27
N PRO A 134 11.54 -5.01 -2.32
CA PRO A 134 12.18 -6.31 -2.51
C PRO A 134 11.88 -6.84 -3.91
N ASP A 135 12.93 -7.22 -4.65
CA ASP A 135 12.80 -7.66 -6.04
C ASP A 135 11.72 -8.72 -6.21
N GLU A 136 11.64 -9.65 -5.26
CA GLU A 136 10.65 -10.73 -5.28
C GLU A 136 9.21 -10.28 -5.00
N TYR A 137 8.96 -9.09 -4.46
CA TYR A 137 7.61 -8.59 -4.17
C TYR A 137 7.29 -7.29 -4.91
N ARG A 138 8.19 -6.81 -5.77
CA ARG A 138 8.07 -5.56 -6.49
C ARG A 138 6.80 -5.49 -7.33
N ASP A 139 6.62 -6.47 -8.21
CA ASP A 139 5.47 -6.52 -9.11
C ASP A 139 4.15 -6.74 -8.38
N LEU A 140 4.16 -7.53 -7.29
CA LEU A 140 3.03 -7.71 -6.37
C LEU A 140 2.58 -6.36 -5.77
N TYR A 141 3.51 -5.57 -5.25
CA TYR A 141 3.22 -4.27 -4.65
C TYR A 141 2.75 -3.25 -5.67
N ILE A 142 3.35 -3.23 -6.86
CA ILE A 142 2.92 -2.39 -7.99
C ILE A 142 1.50 -2.77 -8.42
N ALA A 143 1.22 -4.06 -8.64
CA ALA A 143 -0.10 -4.54 -9.03
C ALA A 143 -1.17 -4.17 -7.98
N SER A 144 -0.82 -4.27 -6.69
CA SER A 144 -1.70 -3.83 -5.61
C SER A 144 -1.93 -2.31 -5.61
N ALA A 145 -0.89 -1.50 -5.79
CA ALA A 145 -1.04 -0.03 -5.85
C ALA A 145 -1.94 0.41 -7.00
N GLU A 146 -1.76 -0.17 -8.18
CA GLU A 146 -2.59 0.12 -9.35
C GLU A 146 -4.05 -0.31 -9.14
N LEU A 147 -4.29 -1.46 -8.51
CA LEU A 147 -5.65 -1.90 -8.17
C LEU A 147 -6.29 -0.96 -7.14
N GLN A 148 -5.53 -0.53 -6.13
CA GLN A 148 -6.01 0.42 -5.11
C GLN A 148 -6.49 1.73 -5.71
N GLN A 149 -5.80 2.26 -6.74
CA GLN A 149 -6.26 3.46 -7.45
C GLN A 149 -7.66 3.27 -8.06
N VAL A 150 -7.93 2.11 -8.68
CA VAL A 150 -9.26 1.78 -9.24
C VAL A 150 -10.30 1.60 -8.15
N LEU A 151 -9.94 0.91 -7.07
CA LEU A 151 -10.84 0.68 -5.94
C LEU A 151 -11.21 1.98 -5.23
N ASP A 152 -10.25 2.91 -5.06
CA ASP A 152 -10.49 4.22 -4.44
C ASP A 152 -11.40 5.11 -5.30
N GLU A 153 -11.29 5.03 -6.63
CA GLU A 153 -12.24 5.67 -7.53
C GLU A 153 -13.66 5.14 -7.32
N ILE A 154 -13.83 3.81 -7.25
CA ILE A 154 -15.11 3.13 -7.01
C ILE A 154 -15.75 3.52 -5.66
N LYS A 155 -14.96 3.97 -4.67
CA LYS A 155 -15.50 4.48 -3.40
C LYS A 155 -16.24 5.82 -3.53
N THR A 156 -16.06 6.53 -4.63
CA THR A 156 -16.65 7.85 -4.86
C THR A 156 -17.85 7.74 -5.80
N PRO A 157 -19.04 8.32 -5.51
CA PRO A 157 -20.22 8.19 -6.37
C PRO A 157 -19.99 8.57 -7.85
N ALA A 158 -18.97 9.39 -8.13
CA ALA A 158 -18.58 9.81 -9.47
C ALA A 158 -18.16 8.66 -10.39
N TRP A 159 -17.70 7.52 -9.84
CA TRP A 159 -17.28 6.35 -10.63
C TRP A 159 -18.40 5.84 -11.54
N HIS A 160 -19.66 5.96 -11.12
CA HIS A 160 -20.80 5.42 -11.84
C HIS A 160 -21.08 6.17 -13.15
N ALA A 161 -20.65 7.43 -13.26
CA ALA A 161 -20.73 8.20 -14.50
C ALA A 161 -19.85 7.61 -15.62
N ASP A 162 -18.76 6.93 -15.27
CA ASP A 162 -17.91 6.13 -16.16
C ASP A 162 -17.83 4.67 -15.66
N ALA A 163 -18.98 4.07 -15.38
CA ALA A 163 -19.02 2.72 -14.81
C ALA A 163 -18.35 1.67 -15.73
N THR A 164 -18.46 1.85 -17.06
CA THR A 164 -17.82 0.94 -18.03
C THR A 164 -16.30 1.06 -17.99
N GLY A 165 -15.74 2.28 -18.00
CA GLY A 165 -14.30 2.48 -17.91
C GLY A 165 -13.72 2.02 -16.57
N CYS A 166 -14.44 2.23 -15.46
CA CYS A 166 -14.06 1.71 -14.15
C CYS A 166 -14.05 0.17 -14.14
N ARG A 167 -15.10 -0.47 -14.67
CA ARG A 167 -15.19 -1.94 -14.75
C ARG A 167 -14.05 -2.53 -15.58
N THR A 168 -13.77 -1.99 -16.75
CA THR A 168 -12.66 -2.47 -17.60
C THR A 168 -11.30 -2.32 -16.91
N ARG A 169 -11.07 -1.23 -16.17
CA ARG A 169 -9.84 -1.07 -15.38
C ARG A 169 -9.76 -2.10 -14.26
N LEU A 170 -10.87 -2.36 -13.55
CA LEU A 170 -10.93 -3.39 -12.51
C LEU A 170 -10.61 -4.78 -13.08
N GLU A 171 -11.30 -5.18 -14.15
CA GLU A 171 -11.11 -6.47 -14.84
C GLU A 171 -9.70 -6.64 -15.41
N ARG A 172 -8.98 -5.55 -15.69
CA ARG A 172 -7.58 -5.59 -16.12
C ARG A 172 -6.59 -5.66 -14.97
N ARG A 173 -6.81 -4.90 -13.89
CA ARG A 173 -5.83 -4.76 -12.80
C ARG A 173 -5.94 -5.87 -11.76
N PHE A 174 -7.14 -6.38 -11.49
CA PHE A 174 -7.34 -7.44 -10.50
C PHE A 174 -6.61 -8.74 -10.85
N PRO A 175 -6.72 -9.27 -12.09
CA PRO A 175 -6.05 -10.52 -12.44
C PRO A 175 -4.53 -10.44 -12.37
N ARG A 176 -3.95 -9.24 -12.56
CA ARG A 176 -2.51 -9.01 -12.35
C ARG A 176 -2.15 -9.27 -10.89
N LEU A 177 -2.87 -8.67 -9.94
CA LEU A 177 -2.63 -8.92 -8.51
C LEU A 177 -2.80 -10.40 -8.15
N VAL A 178 -3.84 -11.05 -8.66
CA VAL A 178 -4.07 -12.49 -8.45
C VAL A 178 -2.87 -13.29 -8.95
N THR A 179 -2.41 -13.03 -10.18
CA THR A 179 -1.26 -13.71 -10.76
C THR A 179 -0.02 -13.58 -9.88
N GLU A 180 0.29 -12.38 -9.40
CA GLU A 180 1.42 -12.14 -8.49
C GLU A 180 1.25 -12.89 -7.16
N VAL A 181 0.05 -12.91 -6.57
CA VAL A 181 -0.21 -13.66 -5.32
C VAL A 181 0.01 -15.16 -5.54
N HIS A 182 -0.45 -15.71 -6.66
CA HIS A 182 -0.26 -17.12 -6.99
C HIS A 182 1.19 -17.50 -7.30
N SER A 183 2.02 -16.56 -7.78
CA SER A 183 3.42 -16.84 -8.10
C SER A 183 4.35 -16.97 -6.89
N HIS A 184 3.86 -16.66 -5.68
CA HIS A 184 4.66 -16.74 -4.45
C HIS A 184 4.16 -17.82 -3.49
N ASP A 185 4.95 -18.88 -3.29
CA ASP A 185 4.62 -19.98 -2.38
C ASP A 185 4.29 -19.51 -0.95
N ILE A 186 4.98 -18.47 -0.47
CA ILE A 186 4.78 -17.89 0.86
C ILE A 186 3.39 -17.23 1.04
N LEU A 187 2.70 -16.92 -0.08
CA LEU A 187 1.38 -16.29 -0.13
C LEU A 187 0.24 -17.29 -0.33
N SER A 188 0.55 -18.59 -0.46
CA SER A 188 -0.43 -19.66 -0.67
C SER A 188 -1.59 -19.65 0.33
N GLU A 189 -1.33 -19.23 1.57
CA GLU A 189 -2.36 -19.11 2.62
C GLU A 189 -3.44 -18.06 2.31
N SER A 190 -3.13 -17.06 1.47
CA SER A 190 -4.01 -15.94 1.11
C SER A 190 -4.70 -16.09 -0.24
N VAL A 191 -4.23 -17.01 -1.11
CA VAL A 191 -4.73 -17.23 -2.47
C VAL A 191 -6.26 -17.34 -2.51
N SER A 192 -6.84 -18.23 -1.70
CA SER A 192 -8.29 -18.43 -1.66
C SER A 192 -9.07 -17.17 -1.29
N ALA A 193 -8.52 -16.34 -0.40
CA ALA A 193 -9.15 -15.10 0.03
C ALA A 193 -9.13 -14.05 -1.09
N VAL A 194 -8.01 -13.94 -1.82
CA VAL A 194 -7.88 -13.02 -2.96
C VAL A 194 -8.81 -13.44 -4.10
N ASP A 195 -8.78 -14.72 -4.50
CA ASP A 195 -9.61 -15.25 -5.59
C ASP A 195 -11.11 -15.10 -5.28
N ALA A 196 -11.51 -15.39 -4.04
CA ALA A 196 -12.90 -15.27 -3.63
C ALA A 196 -13.35 -13.81 -3.62
N TYR A 197 -12.53 -12.91 -3.09
CA TYR A 197 -12.84 -11.49 -3.11
C TYR A 197 -12.90 -10.90 -4.52
N GLU A 198 -11.98 -11.26 -5.43
CA GLU A 198 -12.01 -10.85 -6.83
C GLU A 198 -13.36 -11.16 -7.46
N ARG A 199 -13.85 -12.40 -7.32
CA ARG A 199 -15.15 -12.83 -7.87
C ARG A 199 -16.29 -11.96 -7.34
N VAL A 200 -16.31 -11.73 -6.03
CA VAL A 200 -17.40 -10.99 -5.38
C VAL A 200 -17.40 -9.52 -5.80
N VAL A 201 -16.25 -8.83 -5.70
CA VAL A 201 -16.18 -7.40 -5.99
C VAL A 201 -16.40 -7.11 -7.47
N THR A 202 -15.85 -7.94 -8.36
CA THR A 202 -16.06 -7.81 -9.81
C THR A 202 -17.54 -8.00 -10.15
N ARG A 203 -18.22 -8.94 -9.50
CA ARG A 203 -19.67 -9.14 -9.69
C ARG A 203 -20.50 -7.97 -9.15
N ILE A 204 -20.14 -7.43 -7.98
CA ILE A 204 -20.80 -6.24 -7.40
C ILE A 204 -20.68 -5.06 -8.35
N VAL A 205 -19.46 -4.76 -8.82
CA VAL A 205 -19.19 -3.63 -9.71
C VAL A 205 -19.84 -3.83 -11.07
N ALA A 206 -19.81 -5.04 -11.63
CA ALA A 206 -20.51 -5.35 -12.89
C ALA A 206 -22.02 -5.13 -12.76
N THR A 207 -22.65 -5.64 -11.69
CA THR A 207 -24.09 -5.46 -11.46
C THR A 207 -24.44 -3.99 -11.23
N ALA A 208 -23.65 -3.27 -10.44
CA ALA A 208 -23.82 -1.83 -10.22
C ALA A 208 -23.70 -1.03 -11.53
N SER A 209 -22.77 -1.42 -12.42
CA SER A 209 -22.54 -0.73 -13.70
C SER A 209 -23.71 -0.82 -14.68
N GLU A 210 -24.57 -1.83 -14.54
CA GLU A 210 -25.75 -2.03 -15.38
C GLU A 210 -26.97 -1.26 -14.87
N GLN A 211 -26.92 -0.77 -13.62
CA GLN A 211 -27.98 0.05 -13.05
C GLN A 211 -27.90 1.49 -13.58
N GLY A 212 -29.05 2.11 -13.85
CA GLY A 212 -29.08 3.48 -14.37
C GLY A 212 -28.64 4.53 -13.36
N GLU A 213 -28.85 4.29 -12.07
CA GLU A 213 -28.42 5.15 -10.97
C GLU A 213 -28.22 4.30 -9.71
N LEU A 214 -27.26 4.66 -8.86
CA LEU A 214 -27.03 4.02 -7.57
C LEU A 214 -27.64 4.85 -6.44
N SER A 215 -28.38 4.18 -5.55
CA SER A 215 -28.80 4.78 -4.29
C SER A 215 -27.60 5.05 -3.36
N GLU A 216 -27.72 6.02 -2.47
CA GLU A 216 -26.71 6.29 -1.43
C GLU A 216 -26.42 5.06 -0.54
N SER A 217 -27.41 4.19 -0.33
CA SER A 217 -27.25 2.93 0.38
C SER A 217 -26.40 1.94 -0.38
N GLN A 218 -26.60 1.81 -1.70
CA GLN A 218 -25.79 0.95 -2.55
C GLN A 218 -24.35 1.45 -2.64
N GLN A 219 -24.14 2.76 -2.81
CA GLN A 219 -22.79 3.32 -2.81
C GLN A 219 -22.08 3.10 -1.47
N ARG A 220 -22.77 3.31 -0.34
CA ARG A 220 -22.18 3.01 0.99
C ARG A 220 -21.82 1.53 1.15
N PHE A 221 -22.63 0.63 0.59
CA PHE A 221 -22.31 -0.79 0.58
C PHE A 221 -21.09 -1.09 -0.30
N ILE A 222 -21.01 -0.52 -1.50
CA ILE A 222 -19.84 -0.66 -2.39
C ILE A 222 -18.58 -0.16 -1.68
N ASN A 223 -18.64 0.98 -0.98
CA ASN A 223 -17.51 1.49 -0.19
C ASN A 223 -17.05 0.47 0.85
N ARG A 224 -18.00 -0.19 1.54
CA ARG A 224 -17.70 -1.25 2.49
C ARG A 224 -17.07 -2.48 1.83
N ALA A 225 -17.53 -2.85 0.65
CA ALA A 225 -16.96 -3.96 -0.11
C ALA A 225 -15.52 -3.65 -0.55
N VAL A 226 -15.24 -2.41 -0.95
CA VAL A 226 -13.88 -1.95 -1.20
C VAL A 226 -13.04 -1.90 0.08
N ASP A 227 -13.58 -1.40 1.19
CA ASP A 227 -12.86 -1.34 2.47
C ASP A 227 -12.42 -2.73 2.96
N HIS A 228 -13.19 -3.77 2.63
CA HIS A 228 -12.83 -5.16 2.94
C HIS A 228 -11.53 -5.61 2.25
N PHE A 229 -11.21 -5.09 1.05
CA PHE A 229 -9.91 -5.30 0.42
C PHE A 229 -8.79 -4.81 1.35
N TYR A 230 -8.90 -3.58 1.83
CA TYR A 230 -7.88 -2.97 2.67
C TYR A 230 -7.80 -3.59 4.06
N SER A 231 -8.94 -3.91 4.67
CA SER A 231 -8.99 -4.40 6.05
C SER A 231 -8.57 -5.86 6.17
N THR A 232 -8.88 -6.68 5.18
CA THR A 232 -8.83 -8.14 5.29
C THR A 232 -7.98 -8.75 4.17
N VAL A 233 -8.37 -8.59 2.90
CA VAL A 233 -7.74 -9.33 1.78
C VAL A 233 -6.29 -8.92 1.55
N TRP A 234 -6.04 -7.64 1.28
CA TRP A 234 -4.70 -7.11 1.12
C TRP A 234 -3.92 -7.12 2.43
N LYS A 235 -4.61 -6.94 3.57
CA LYS A 235 -3.99 -7.11 4.89
C LYS A 235 -3.37 -8.50 5.02
N TYR A 236 -4.06 -9.55 4.59
CA TYR A 236 -3.59 -10.91 4.68
C TYR A 236 -2.30 -11.11 3.88
N VAL A 237 -2.32 -10.73 2.59
CA VAL A 237 -1.15 -10.79 1.71
C VAL A 237 0.02 -10.02 2.32
N ALA A 238 -0.22 -8.77 2.73
CA ALA A 238 0.81 -7.90 3.28
C ALA A 238 1.41 -8.44 4.60
N LEU A 239 0.64 -9.12 5.45
CA LEU A 239 1.17 -9.76 6.66
C LEU A 239 2.11 -10.93 6.34
N LEU A 240 1.79 -11.72 5.30
CA LEU A 240 2.64 -12.83 4.87
C LEU A 240 3.97 -12.30 4.30
N VAL A 241 3.93 -11.24 3.50
CA VAL A 241 5.14 -10.52 3.04
C VAL A 241 5.90 -9.91 4.22
N SER A 242 5.20 -9.30 5.17
CA SER A 242 5.81 -8.73 6.37
C SER A 242 6.54 -9.78 7.21
N ARG A 243 5.94 -10.97 7.36
CA ARG A 243 6.53 -12.11 8.05
C ARG A 243 7.86 -12.56 7.41
N ASP A 244 7.93 -12.55 6.09
CA ASP A 244 9.10 -12.95 5.31
C ASP A 244 10.21 -11.89 5.31
N THR A 245 9.81 -10.61 5.32
CA THR A 245 10.75 -9.48 5.17
C THR A 245 11.23 -8.88 6.49
N VAL A 246 10.63 -9.24 7.63
CA VAL A 246 10.93 -8.62 8.95
C VAL A 246 12.41 -8.65 9.33
N ASP A 247 13.16 -9.68 8.92
CA ASP A 247 14.58 -9.83 9.25
C ASP A 247 15.50 -8.94 8.40
N ARG A 248 14.97 -8.22 7.40
CA ARG A 248 15.75 -7.31 6.55
C ARG A 248 16.00 -5.95 7.20
N SER A 249 15.25 -5.61 8.26
CA SER A 249 15.42 -4.33 8.96
C SER A 249 16.66 -4.29 9.86
N PRO A 250 17.33 -3.11 9.98
CA PRO A 250 18.55 -2.95 10.78
C PRO A 250 18.31 -2.95 12.30
N GLY A 251 17.05 -2.85 12.75
CA GLY A 251 16.68 -2.86 14.16
C GLY A 251 16.96 -4.16 14.90
N THR A 252 16.55 -4.25 16.17
CA THR A 252 16.75 -5.48 16.98
C THR A 252 15.46 -6.03 17.59
N ASN A 253 14.32 -5.45 17.22
CA ASN A 253 12.99 -5.80 17.74
C ASN A 253 12.17 -6.66 16.77
N GLN A 254 12.80 -7.34 15.79
CA GLN A 254 12.13 -8.20 14.80
C GLN A 254 11.24 -9.28 15.45
N ARG A 255 11.64 -9.80 16.62
CA ARG A 255 10.85 -10.79 17.36
C ARG A 255 9.50 -10.24 17.83
N ALA A 256 9.48 -8.99 18.30
CA ALA A 256 8.24 -8.35 18.73
C ALA A 256 7.29 -8.13 17.54
N LEU A 257 7.84 -7.66 16.41
CA LEU A 257 7.08 -7.48 15.18
C LEU A 257 6.52 -8.82 14.66
N ARG A 258 7.35 -9.86 14.59
CA ARG A 258 6.91 -11.21 14.17
C ARG A 258 5.76 -11.75 15.03
N ASN A 259 5.81 -11.56 16.34
CA ASN A 259 4.73 -11.99 17.23
C ASN A 259 3.41 -11.25 16.93
N ASN A 260 3.47 -9.95 16.64
CA ASN A 260 2.29 -9.17 16.26
C ASN A 260 1.73 -9.65 14.91
N ILE A 261 2.61 -9.87 13.92
CA ILE A 261 2.23 -10.39 12.60
C ILE A 261 1.51 -11.74 12.73
N GLU A 262 2.07 -12.67 13.50
CA GLU A 262 1.46 -14.00 13.71
C GLU A 262 0.11 -13.92 14.47
N SER A 263 -0.04 -12.96 15.39
CA SER A 263 -1.32 -12.72 16.05
C SER A 263 -2.39 -12.26 15.04
N ASP A 264 -2.06 -11.27 14.21
CA ASP A 264 -2.97 -10.73 13.21
C ASP A 264 -3.31 -11.75 12.12
N LEU A 265 -2.34 -12.56 11.69
CA LEU A 265 -2.56 -13.65 10.73
C LEU A 265 -3.55 -14.69 11.25
N ARG A 266 -3.48 -15.05 12.54
CA ARG A 266 -4.44 -15.97 13.15
C ARG A 266 -5.86 -15.42 13.10
N THR A 267 -6.04 -14.15 13.47
CA THR A 267 -7.36 -13.50 13.40
C THR A 267 -7.91 -13.53 11.97
N ILE A 268 -7.12 -13.16 10.97
CA ILE A 268 -7.59 -13.17 9.57
C ILE A 268 -7.93 -14.58 9.10
N ARG A 269 -7.08 -15.58 9.39
CA ARG A 269 -7.31 -16.99 9.02
C ARG A 269 -8.66 -17.51 9.55
N ASP A 270 -9.06 -17.09 10.74
CA ASP A 270 -10.29 -17.53 11.38
C ASP A 270 -11.55 -16.79 10.87
N GLU A 271 -11.39 -15.59 10.30
CA GLU A 271 -12.51 -14.66 10.06
C GLU A 271 -12.80 -14.37 8.58
N TRP A 272 -11.80 -14.43 7.68
CA TRP A 272 -11.93 -13.87 6.33
C TRP A 272 -13.07 -14.50 5.51
N GLU A 273 -13.28 -15.81 5.61
CA GLU A 273 -14.31 -16.53 4.85
C GLU A 273 -15.71 -16.10 5.32
N VAL A 274 -15.91 -16.01 6.65
CA VAL A 274 -17.17 -15.56 7.26
C VAL A 274 -17.46 -14.10 6.93
N GLU A 275 -16.44 -13.25 6.88
CA GLU A 275 -16.60 -11.85 6.47
C GLU A 275 -17.01 -11.73 5.01
N LEU A 276 -16.44 -12.57 4.13
CA LEU A 276 -16.74 -12.57 2.71
C LEU A 276 -18.16 -13.11 2.42
N GLU A 277 -18.56 -14.21 3.06
CA GLU A 277 -19.92 -14.75 2.97
C GLU A 277 -20.96 -13.68 3.36
N ARG A 278 -20.72 -12.96 4.46
CA ARG A 278 -21.59 -11.84 4.86
C ARG A 278 -21.62 -10.71 3.83
N LEU A 279 -20.51 -10.45 3.16
CA LEU A 279 -20.44 -9.44 2.11
C LEU A 279 -21.29 -9.86 0.90
N GLU A 280 -21.24 -11.13 0.49
CA GLU A 280 -22.09 -11.70 -0.57
C GLU A 280 -23.60 -11.66 -0.22
N GLU A 281 -23.96 -12.05 1.01
CA GLU A 281 -25.34 -11.99 1.51
C GLU A 281 -25.88 -10.55 1.48
N LEU A 282 -25.09 -9.60 1.97
CA LEU A 282 -25.45 -8.18 1.94
C LEU A 282 -25.54 -7.66 0.51
N ALA A 283 -24.64 -8.05 -0.38
CA ALA A 283 -24.68 -7.64 -1.78
C ALA A 283 -25.98 -8.08 -2.47
N THR A 284 -26.45 -9.29 -2.17
CA THR A 284 -27.75 -9.80 -2.62
C THR A 284 -28.89 -8.94 -2.07
N GLY A 285 -28.84 -8.58 -0.79
CA GLY A 285 -29.84 -7.69 -0.16
C GLY A 285 -29.89 -6.26 -0.72
N PHE A 286 -28.82 -5.80 -1.38
CA PHE A 286 -28.75 -4.50 -2.07
C PHE A 286 -29.01 -4.58 -3.58
N ASP A 287 -29.42 -5.76 -4.09
CA ASP A 287 -29.60 -6.04 -5.52
C ASP A 287 -28.32 -5.79 -6.35
N LEU A 288 -27.15 -6.01 -5.73
CA LEU A 288 -25.82 -5.85 -6.33
C LEU A 288 -25.14 -7.20 -6.59
N TYR A 289 -25.81 -8.30 -6.30
CA TYR A 289 -25.29 -9.64 -6.53
C TYR A 289 -26.42 -10.56 -6.97
N SER A 290 -26.19 -11.29 -8.06
CA SER A 290 -27.11 -12.31 -8.55
C SER A 290 -26.30 -13.52 -9.03
N GLU A 291 -26.62 -14.70 -8.49
CA GLU A 291 -26.01 -15.97 -8.86
C GLU A 291 -26.22 -16.33 -10.36
N LEU A 292 -27.24 -15.74 -11.00
CA LEU A 292 -27.65 -16.07 -12.38
C LEU A 292 -26.69 -15.59 -13.48
N GLY A 293 -25.59 -14.91 -13.13
CA GLY A 293 -24.58 -14.46 -14.11
C GLY A 293 -23.48 -15.47 -14.43
N ALA A 294 -23.30 -16.51 -13.62
CA ALA A 294 -22.20 -17.46 -13.80
C ALA A 294 -22.42 -18.47 -14.94
N THR A 295 -23.62 -18.54 -15.51
CA THR A 295 -24.02 -19.56 -16.52
C THR A 295 -24.12 -19.03 -17.95
N ALA A 296 -23.76 -17.78 -18.23
CA ALA A 296 -23.92 -17.17 -19.56
C ALA A 296 -22.62 -16.97 -20.37
N GLN A 297 -21.47 -17.51 -19.93
CA GLN A 297 -20.19 -17.41 -20.68
C GLN A 297 -19.52 -18.77 -20.94
N SER A 298 -20.30 -19.82 -21.16
CA SER A 298 -19.79 -21.06 -21.75
C SER A 298 -20.57 -21.37 -23.03
N VAL A 299 -20.08 -20.82 -24.15
CA VAL A 299 -20.28 -21.13 -25.59
C VAL A 299 -19.91 -19.79 -26.29
N ASP A 300 -18.74 -19.61 -26.90
CA ASP A 300 -18.31 -20.30 -28.11
C ASP A 300 -16.81 -20.59 -28.14
N HIS A 301 -16.53 -21.85 -28.47
CA HIS A 301 -15.26 -22.37 -28.93
C HIS A 301 -14.98 -21.77 -30.33
N TYR A 302 -14.02 -20.86 -30.43
CA TYR A 302 -13.41 -20.51 -31.72
C TYR A 302 -12.04 -21.18 -31.80
N ASP A 303 -12.00 -22.29 -32.53
CA ASP A 303 -10.80 -22.80 -33.19
C ASP A 303 -10.42 -21.82 -34.31
N GLY A 304 -9.17 -21.38 -34.30
CA GLY A 304 -8.62 -20.53 -35.36
C GLY A 304 -7.18 -20.14 -35.08
N ASP A 305 -6.25 -20.99 -35.52
CA ASP A 305 -4.86 -20.65 -35.77
C ASP A 305 -4.76 -19.31 -36.53
N ASP A 306 -3.95 -18.37 -36.02
CA ASP A 306 -3.00 -17.68 -36.89
C ASP A 306 -1.79 -17.17 -36.08
N GLU A 307 -0.62 -17.53 -36.58
CA GLU A 307 0.68 -17.08 -36.09
C GLU A 307 0.92 -15.60 -36.46
N SER A 308 1.78 -14.96 -35.67
CA SER A 308 2.68 -13.84 -36.02
C SER A 308 2.41 -12.50 -35.34
N GLY A 309 3.45 -11.99 -34.66
CA GLY A 309 3.56 -10.59 -34.27
C GLY A 309 4.03 -10.32 -32.84
N THR A 310 5.04 -11.02 -32.32
CA THR A 310 5.77 -10.54 -31.14
C THR A 310 6.60 -9.31 -31.54
N ALA A 311 6.14 -8.11 -31.17
CA ALA A 311 6.98 -6.92 -31.20
C ALA A 311 7.98 -7.01 -30.04
N SER A 312 9.26 -6.88 -30.41
CA SER A 312 10.41 -6.91 -29.51
C SER A 312 10.43 -5.66 -28.62
N VAL A 313 10.90 -5.85 -27.39
CA VAL A 313 11.14 -4.81 -26.36
C VAL A 313 12.14 -3.73 -26.83
N ASP A 314 12.86 -3.96 -27.93
CA ASP A 314 13.78 -2.97 -28.53
C ASP A 314 13.11 -1.80 -29.26
N GLU A 315 11.81 -1.84 -29.59
CA GLU A 315 11.12 -0.72 -30.26
C GLU A 315 10.57 0.36 -29.31
N MET A 316 10.63 0.18 -27.98
CA MET A 316 10.15 1.19 -27.02
C MET A 316 11.22 2.15 -26.51
N LEU A 317 12.49 1.99 -26.90
CA LEU A 317 13.60 2.85 -26.43
C LEU A 317 14.06 3.94 -27.43
N GLU A 318 13.39 4.10 -28.57
CA GLU A 318 13.70 5.17 -29.55
C GLU A 318 12.74 6.38 -29.52
N LEU A 319 11.89 6.52 -28.49
CA LEU A 319 10.96 7.65 -28.36
C LEU A 319 11.31 8.65 -27.26
N ILE A 320 12.55 8.64 -26.76
CA ILE A 320 13.09 9.70 -25.89
C ILE A 320 14.43 10.19 -26.46
N GLU A 321 14.35 10.97 -27.53
CA GLU A 321 15.29 12.05 -27.87
C GLU A 321 14.51 13.33 -28.19
#